data_AF-A0A5B7JZG8-F1
#
_entry.id   AF-A0A5B7JZG8-F1
#
_cell.length_a   1.000
_cell.length_b   1.000
_cell.length_c   1.000
_cell.angle_alpha   90.00
_cell.angle_beta   90.00
_cell.angle_gamma   90.00
#
_symmetry.space_group_name_H-M   'P 1'
#
loop_
_entity.id
_entity.type
_entity.pdbx_description
1 polymer ?
#
loop_
_entity_poly.entity_id
_entity_poly.type
_entity_poly.pdbx_seq_one_letter_code
_entity_poly.pdbx_strand_id
1 'polypeptide(L)'
;MLPTKAPLVFLDIGTEQTVLGRVYISLWGQLRRAMNFLHLCLGDRGPSFRDSMFLEVMNADCPGERIRGGDYECNNGRGGEALLDDLESEEGYSMPMEAGMITAGGPNRKEVGAQFFICTEDDFDRRFACPFGRVVSGLPIVKEAVWLVMTKEVYIRECGVVVEAARI
;
A
#
# COMPACT_ATOMS: atom_id res chain seq x y z
N MET A 1 -5.19 18.58 12.31
CA MET A 1 -4.13 17.71 12.89
C MET A 1 -4.34 16.33 12.30
N LEU A 2 -3.28 15.66 11.81
CA LEU A 2 -3.42 14.30 11.27
C LEU A 2 -3.74 13.32 12.42
N PRO A 3 -4.63 12.34 12.22
CA PRO A 3 -4.87 11.31 13.23
C PRO A 3 -3.58 10.53 13.47
N THR A 4 -3.05 10.53 14.69
CA THR A 4 -1.73 9.96 15.00
C THR A 4 -1.76 8.48 15.37
N LYS A 5 -2.90 7.95 15.84
CA LYS A 5 -2.98 6.55 16.32
C LYS A 5 -3.40 5.56 15.24
N ALA A 6 -4.44 5.91 14.47
CA ALA A 6 -4.95 5.09 13.38
C ALA A 6 -5.31 5.98 12.18
N PRO A 7 -4.31 6.52 11.46
CA PRO A 7 -4.60 7.32 10.27
C PRO A 7 -5.35 6.49 9.22
N LEU A 8 -6.35 7.09 8.59
CA LEU A 8 -7.10 6.48 7.50
C LEU A 8 -6.68 7.14 6.20
N VAL A 9 -6.27 6.33 5.22
CA VAL A 9 -5.91 6.79 3.87
C VAL A 9 -6.80 6.12 2.83
N PHE A 10 -6.86 6.68 1.64
CA PHE A 10 -7.57 6.08 0.51
C PHE A 10 -6.69 6.02 -0.74
N LEU A 11 -6.96 5.01 -1.57
CA LEU A 11 -6.42 4.85 -2.92
C LEU A 11 -7.59 4.67 -3.89
N ASP A 12 -7.69 5.52 -4.91
CA ASP A 12 -8.59 5.30 -6.05
C ASP A 12 -7.84 4.49 -7.10
N ILE A 13 -8.31 3.27 -7.35
CA ILE A 13 -7.67 2.33 -8.25
C ILE A 13 -8.42 2.33 -9.59
N GLY A 14 -7.66 2.34 -10.68
CA GLY A 14 -8.21 2.35 -12.04
C GLY A 14 -7.20 2.00 -13.11
N THR A 15 -7.69 1.65 -14.29
CA THR A 15 -6.90 1.69 -15.53
C THR A 15 -7.01 3.09 -16.15
N GLU A 16 -6.35 3.33 -17.29
CA GLU A 16 -6.55 4.58 -18.03
C GLU A 16 -8.02 4.81 -18.44
N GLN A 17 -8.77 3.72 -18.69
CA GLN A 17 -10.10 3.77 -19.28
C GLN A 17 -11.23 3.56 -18.26
N THR A 18 -10.91 2.99 -17.09
CA THR A 18 -11.93 2.53 -16.14
C THR A 18 -11.50 2.80 -14.71
N VAL A 19 -12.38 3.44 -13.95
CA VAL A 19 -12.25 3.55 -12.50
C VAL A 19 -12.80 2.28 -11.87
N LEU A 20 -11.98 1.54 -11.11
CA LEU A 20 -12.41 0.34 -10.40
C LEU A 20 -13.08 0.72 -9.07
N GLY A 21 -12.51 1.69 -8.36
CA GLY A 21 -13.11 2.24 -7.15
C GLY A 21 -12.10 2.65 -6.10
N ARG A 22 -12.61 2.96 -4.91
CA ARG A 22 -11.82 3.45 -3.77
C ARG A 22 -11.57 2.36 -2.72
N VAL A 23 -10.31 2.25 -2.31
CA VAL A 23 -9.86 1.40 -1.20
C VAL A 23 -9.52 2.28 -0.02
N TYR A 24 -9.99 1.92 1.17
CA TYR A 24 -9.66 2.61 2.42
C TYR A 24 -8.75 1.74 3.28
N ILE A 25 -7.67 2.34 3.78
CA ILE A 25 -6.62 1.65 4.53
C ILE A 25 -6.42 2.34 5.88
N SER A 26 -6.60 1.59 6.95
CA SER A 26 -6.22 2.02 8.30
C SER A 26 -4.76 1.67 8.56
N LEU A 27 -3.97 2.67 8.93
CA LEU A 27 -2.54 2.56 9.19
C LEU A 27 -2.27 2.43 10.69
N TRP A 28 -1.18 1.77 11.05
CA TRP A 28 -0.71 1.67 12.43
C TRP A 28 0.22 2.85 12.73
N GLY A 29 -0.35 3.98 13.17
CA GLY A 29 0.33 5.28 13.20
C GLY A 29 1.56 5.39 14.12
N GLN A 30 1.78 4.41 15.00
CA GLN A 30 3.01 4.31 15.79
C GLN A 30 4.24 3.86 14.98
N LEU A 31 4.02 3.31 13.78
CA LEU A 31 5.08 2.77 12.93
C LEU A 31 5.59 3.82 11.96
N ARG A 32 6.91 3.86 11.75
CA ARG A 32 7.51 4.84 10.84
C ARG A 32 7.13 4.55 9.39
N ARG A 33 7.03 3.28 9.00
CA ARG A 33 6.55 2.88 7.67
C ARG A 33 5.12 3.30 7.38
N ALA A 34 4.25 3.24 8.39
CA ALA A 34 2.89 3.76 8.26
C ALA A 34 2.90 5.27 8.00
N MET A 35 3.74 6.03 8.71
CA MET A 35 3.87 7.48 8.47
C MET A 35 4.49 7.81 7.11
N ASN A 36 5.46 7.02 6.65
CA ASN A 36 6.01 7.16 5.30
C ASN A 36 4.92 6.96 4.23
N PHE A 37 4.12 5.90 4.37
CA PHE A 37 3.00 5.62 3.47
C PHE A 37 1.97 6.76 3.51
N LEU A 38 1.65 7.29 4.69
CA LEU A 38 0.75 8.43 4.85
C LEU A 38 1.23 9.67 4.09
N HIS A 39 2.51 10.03 4.22
CA HIS A 39 3.08 11.18 3.52
C HIS A 39 3.01 11.01 2.00
N LEU A 40 3.24 9.80 1.48
CA LEU A 40 3.13 9.50 0.06
C LEU A 40 1.68 9.50 -0.43
N CYS A 41 0.71 9.08 0.39
CA CYS A 41 -0.70 9.26 0.08
C CYS A 41 -1.10 10.75 0.07
N LEU A 42 -0.54 11.55 0.96
CA LEU A 42 -0.87 12.97 1.08
C LEU A 42 -0.19 13.84 0.01
N GLY A 43 1.01 13.47 -0.43
CA GLY A 43 1.84 14.28 -1.33
C GLY A 43 2.42 15.54 -0.68
N ASP A 44 2.47 15.62 0.66
CA ASP A 44 2.85 16.84 1.40
C ASP A 44 4.36 17.14 1.39
N ARG A 45 5.18 16.21 0.89
CA ARG A 45 6.64 16.34 0.80
C ARG A 45 7.14 16.36 -0.65
N GLY A 46 6.24 16.52 -1.62
CA GLY A 46 6.54 16.50 -3.06
C GLY A 46 6.10 15.19 -3.70
N PRO A 47 6.78 14.06 -3.47
CA PRO A 47 6.39 12.78 -4.06
C PRO A 47 5.04 12.26 -3.54
N SER A 48 4.33 11.53 -4.40
CA SER A 48 3.03 10.92 -4.08
C SER A 48 2.86 9.59 -4.80
N PHE A 49 2.01 8.71 -4.24
CA PHE A 49 1.56 7.50 -4.95
C PHE A 49 0.58 7.78 -6.09
N ARG A 50 0.08 9.01 -6.21
CA ARG A 50 -0.77 9.40 -7.34
C ARG A 50 -0.07 9.12 -8.67
N ASP A 51 -0.81 8.51 -9.59
CA ASP A 51 -0.37 8.06 -10.92
C ASP A 51 0.71 6.96 -10.92
N SER A 52 1.07 6.41 -9.75
CA SER A 52 1.93 5.22 -9.68
C SER A 52 1.18 3.94 -10.00
N MET A 53 1.90 2.95 -10.54
CA MET A 53 1.36 1.68 -11.00
C MET A 53 1.41 0.60 -9.91
N PHE A 54 0.47 -0.33 -10.01
CA PHE A 54 0.66 -1.67 -9.46
C PHE A 54 1.54 -2.48 -10.44
N LEU A 55 2.59 -3.08 -9.91
CA LEU A 55 3.72 -3.58 -10.70
C LEU A 55 3.63 -5.07 -11.01
N GLU A 56 3.27 -5.86 -10.00
CA GLU A 56 3.28 -7.32 -10.10
C GLU A 56 2.32 -7.93 -9.07
N VAL A 57 1.88 -9.15 -9.36
CA VAL A 57 1.12 -9.99 -8.43
C VAL A 57 1.98 -11.18 -8.05
N MET A 58 2.07 -11.48 -6.75
CA MET A 58 2.71 -12.68 -6.23
C MET A 58 1.65 -13.67 -5.75
N ASN A 59 1.90 -14.97 -5.89
CA ASN A 59 0.98 -16.05 -5.49
C ASN A 59 -0.42 -15.89 -6.09
N ALA A 60 -0.53 -15.51 -7.37
CA ALA A 60 -1.82 -15.39 -8.06
C ALA A 60 -2.65 -16.69 -7.90
N ASP A 61 -3.92 -16.54 -7.53
CA ASP A 61 -4.87 -17.65 -7.30
C ASP A 61 -4.45 -18.66 -6.21
N CYS A 62 -3.57 -18.24 -5.29
CA CYS A 62 -3.04 -19.09 -4.22
C CYS A 62 -3.07 -18.38 -2.86
N PRO A 63 -2.94 -19.11 -1.74
CA PRO A 63 -2.73 -18.51 -0.42
C PRO A 63 -1.62 -17.47 -0.41
N GLY A 64 -1.89 -16.33 0.23
CA GLY A 64 -0.96 -15.22 0.34
C GLY A 64 -0.81 -14.42 -0.96
N GLU A 65 -1.79 -14.52 -1.87
CA GLU A 65 -1.92 -13.65 -3.04
C GLU A 65 -1.79 -12.19 -2.61
N ARG A 66 -0.98 -11.44 -3.35
CA ARG A 66 -0.73 -10.03 -3.06
C ARG A 66 -0.29 -9.26 -4.28
N ILE A 67 -0.68 -7.99 -4.33
CA ILE A 67 -0.32 -7.05 -5.39
C ILE A 67 0.71 -6.05 -4.89
N ARG A 68 1.73 -5.78 -5.69
CA ARG A 68 2.81 -4.84 -5.38
C ARG A 68 2.55 -3.47 -5.98
N GLY A 69 2.80 -2.41 -5.22
CA GLY A 69 2.80 -1.03 -5.71
C GLY A 69 3.84 -0.17 -5.02
N GLY A 70 3.80 1.15 -5.26
CA GLY A 70 4.58 2.14 -4.52
C GLY A 70 5.91 2.57 -5.15
N ASP A 71 6.22 2.12 -6.37
CA ASP A 71 7.29 2.72 -7.19
C ASP A 71 6.76 3.94 -7.94
N TYR A 72 6.66 5.07 -7.23
CA TYR A 72 6.17 6.33 -7.78
C TYR A 72 7.18 7.03 -8.71
N GLU A 73 8.43 6.56 -8.77
CA GLU A 73 9.51 7.22 -9.53
C GLU A 73 9.67 6.62 -10.92
N CYS A 74 9.65 5.29 -11.00
CA CYS A 74 10.09 4.56 -12.18
C CYS A 74 9.03 3.62 -12.74
N ASN A 75 7.99 3.27 -11.98
CA ASN A 75 6.96 2.30 -12.36
C ASN A 75 7.53 0.98 -12.93
N ASN A 76 8.70 0.54 -12.45
CA ASN A 76 9.40 -0.66 -12.96
C ASN A 76 9.98 -1.53 -11.86
N GLY A 77 9.70 -1.19 -10.60
CA GLY A 77 10.11 -1.91 -9.41
C GLY A 77 11.50 -1.54 -8.89
N ARG A 78 12.22 -0.60 -9.50
CA ARG A 78 13.56 -0.17 -9.06
C ARG A 78 13.58 1.16 -8.33
N GLY A 79 12.48 1.91 -8.34
CA GLY A 79 12.32 3.15 -7.58
C GLY A 79 11.30 3.04 -6.47
N GLY A 80 10.87 4.18 -5.95
CA GLY A 80 10.05 4.29 -4.76
C GLY A 80 10.92 4.50 -3.52
N GLU A 81 11.77 5.53 -3.55
CA GLU A 81 12.55 5.89 -2.38
C GLU A 81 11.64 6.30 -1.21
N ALA A 82 11.95 5.80 -0.01
CA ALA A 82 11.24 6.24 1.19
C ALA A 82 11.54 7.70 1.53
N LEU A 83 10.51 8.44 1.95
CA LEU A 83 10.59 9.84 2.37
C LEU A 83 11.16 10.00 3.78
N LEU A 84 10.97 8.99 4.62
CA LEU A 84 11.48 8.96 5.99
C LEU A 84 12.69 8.03 6.08
N ASP A 85 13.62 8.34 6.97
CA ASP A 85 14.72 7.42 7.32
C ASP A 85 14.26 6.39 8.35
N ASP A 86 15.17 5.45 8.69
CA ASP A 86 15.03 4.35 9.67
C ASP A 86 13.61 3.77 9.83
N LEU A 87 13.04 3.36 8.69
CA LEU A 87 11.90 2.47 8.64
C LEU A 87 12.28 1.10 9.23
N GLU A 88 11.28 0.37 9.69
CA GLU A 88 11.44 -0.97 10.24
C GLU A 88 12.00 -1.93 9.17
N SER A 89 13.05 -2.69 9.51
CA SER A 89 13.68 -3.69 8.63
C SER A 89 13.00 -5.06 8.75
N GLU A 90 13.31 -5.97 7.84
CA GLU A 90 12.74 -7.33 7.84
C GLU A 90 12.97 -8.09 9.14
N GLU A 91 14.06 -7.82 9.87
CA GLU A 91 14.33 -8.43 11.18
C GLU A 91 13.53 -7.81 12.34
N GLY A 92 12.82 -6.69 12.11
CA GLY A 92 12.14 -5.94 13.16
C GLY A 92 10.97 -6.70 13.78
N TYR A 93 9.98 -7.06 12.96
CA TYR A 93 8.82 -7.85 13.39
C TYR A 93 8.09 -8.46 12.18
N SER A 94 7.31 -9.50 12.47
CA SER A 94 6.46 -10.16 11.48
C SER A 94 5.11 -10.55 12.07
N MET A 95 4.10 -10.68 11.22
CA MET A 95 2.76 -11.17 11.57
C MET A 95 2.28 -12.21 10.55
N PRO A 96 1.39 -13.14 10.91
CA PRO A 96 0.75 -14.05 9.94
C PRO A 96 0.13 -13.28 8.77
N MET A 97 0.12 -13.86 7.56
CA MET A 97 -0.48 -13.20 6.41
C MET A 97 -2.00 -13.30 6.47
N GLU A 98 -2.66 -12.15 6.54
CA GLU A 98 -4.11 -12.03 6.43
C GLU A 98 -4.51 -11.14 5.26
N ALA A 99 -5.62 -11.48 4.62
CA ALA A 99 -6.26 -10.70 3.58
C ALA A 99 -6.58 -9.29 4.08
N GLY A 100 -6.25 -8.32 3.23
CA GLY A 100 -6.31 -6.90 3.50
C GLY A 100 -5.09 -6.33 4.23
N MET A 101 -4.12 -7.13 4.69
CA MET A 101 -2.90 -6.55 5.28
C MET A 101 -2.06 -5.81 4.25
N ILE A 102 -1.44 -4.71 4.68
CA ILE A 102 -0.44 -3.97 3.90
C ILE A 102 0.92 -4.19 4.54
N THR A 103 1.90 -4.55 3.73
CA THR A 103 3.26 -4.84 4.19
C THR A 103 4.33 -4.19 3.32
N ALA A 104 5.56 -4.11 3.83
CA ALA A 104 6.71 -3.60 3.10
C ALA A 104 7.01 -4.44 1.83
N GLY A 105 7.28 -3.75 0.71
CA GLY A 105 7.73 -4.35 -0.54
C GLY A 105 9.27 -4.37 -0.71
N GLY A 106 9.97 -3.49 0.00
CA GLY A 106 11.43 -3.40 0.02
C GLY A 106 11.95 -2.98 1.40
N PRO A 107 11.75 -3.79 2.46
CA PRO A 107 11.95 -3.37 3.84
C PRO A 107 13.39 -2.92 4.18
N ASN A 108 14.40 -3.46 3.48
CA ASN A 108 15.81 -3.30 3.85
C ASN A 108 16.56 -2.25 3.00
N ARG A 109 15.89 -1.63 2.01
CA ARG A 109 16.55 -0.72 1.05
C ARG A 109 15.76 0.57 0.92
N LYS A 110 16.43 1.71 1.07
CA LYS A 110 15.77 3.02 1.03
C LYS A 110 15.16 3.31 -0.34
N GLU A 111 15.87 2.98 -1.43
CA GLU A 111 15.47 3.26 -2.82
C GLU A 111 14.17 2.55 -3.26
N VAL A 112 13.73 1.54 -2.51
CA VAL A 112 12.47 0.82 -2.74
C VAL A 112 11.60 0.80 -1.46
N GLY A 113 11.93 1.64 -0.49
CA GLY A 113 11.32 1.64 0.83
C GLY A 113 9.87 2.12 0.86
N ALA A 114 9.43 2.82 -0.20
CA ALA A 114 8.04 3.20 -0.42
C ALA A 114 7.18 2.07 -1.01
N GLN A 115 7.81 1.04 -1.58
CA GLN A 115 7.06 -0.07 -2.16
C GLN A 115 6.34 -0.87 -1.08
N PHE A 116 5.17 -1.38 -1.44
CA PHE A 116 4.29 -2.12 -0.53
C PHE A 116 3.58 -3.26 -1.26
N PHE A 117 3.10 -4.21 -0.48
CA PHE A 117 2.16 -5.23 -0.92
C PHE A 117 0.82 -5.06 -0.22
N ILE A 118 -0.28 -5.32 -0.94
CA ILE A 118 -1.61 -5.53 -0.34
C ILE A 118 -1.98 -7.02 -0.53
N CYS A 119 -2.24 -7.71 0.57
CA CYS A 119 -2.64 -9.11 0.57
C CYS A 119 -4.13 -9.24 0.22
N THR A 120 -4.49 -10.17 -0.66
CA THR A 120 -5.86 -10.44 -1.09
C THR A 120 -6.39 -11.78 -0.61
N GLU A 121 -5.51 -12.74 -0.32
CA GLU A 121 -5.85 -14.05 0.22
C GLU A 121 -5.04 -14.37 1.48
N ASP A 122 -5.64 -15.05 2.45
CA ASP A 122 -4.97 -15.46 3.69
C ASP A 122 -3.86 -16.51 3.41
N ASP A 123 -2.81 -16.50 4.22
CA ASP A 123 -1.84 -17.60 4.32
C ASP A 123 -1.26 -17.62 5.74
N PHE A 124 -1.92 -18.37 6.62
CA PHE A 124 -1.55 -18.45 8.03
C PHE A 124 -0.27 -19.25 8.30
N ASP A 125 0.23 -20.00 7.31
CA ASP A 125 1.50 -20.73 7.41
C ASP A 125 2.70 -19.82 7.11
N ARG A 126 2.45 -18.65 6.52
CA ARG A 126 3.47 -17.65 6.20
C ARG A 126 3.27 -16.38 7.01
N ARG A 127 4.31 -15.54 7.00
CA ARG A 127 4.34 -14.28 7.74
C ARG A 127 4.80 -13.14 6.85
N PHE A 128 4.18 -11.99 7.00
CA PHE A 128 4.67 -10.73 6.47
C PHE A 128 5.68 -10.09 7.41
N ALA A 129 6.78 -9.60 6.87
CA ALA A 129 7.72 -8.76 7.59
C ALA A 129 7.34 -7.28 7.45
N CYS A 130 7.36 -6.56 8.57
CA CYS A 130 6.96 -5.15 8.65
C CYS A 130 5.56 -4.80 8.08
N PRO A 131 4.49 -5.55 8.42
CA PRO A 131 3.14 -5.10 8.11
C PRO A 131 2.82 -3.81 8.87
N PHE A 132 2.10 -2.88 8.25
CA PHE A 132 1.91 -1.53 8.83
C PHE A 132 0.49 -0.97 8.71
N GLY A 133 -0.46 -1.78 8.23
CA GLY A 133 -1.85 -1.38 8.12
C GLY A 133 -2.75 -2.48 7.58
N ARG A 134 -4.04 -2.17 7.47
CA ARG A 134 -5.06 -3.06 6.91
C ARG A 134 -6.08 -2.30 6.05
N VAL A 135 -6.49 -2.87 4.93
CA VAL A 135 -7.66 -2.48 4.16
C VAL A 135 -8.91 -2.64 5.04
N VAL A 136 -9.63 -1.55 5.26
CA VAL A 136 -10.88 -1.54 6.03
C VAL A 136 -12.12 -1.47 5.15
N SER A 137 -11.97 -1.06 3.88
CA SER A 137 -13.03 -1.10 2.88
C SER A 137 -12.41 -1.14 1.47
N GLY A 138 -13.10 -1.80 0.54
CA GLY A 138 -12.65 -1.90 -0.86
C GLY A 138 -11.70 -3.05 -1.19
N LEU A 139 -11.57 -4.08 -0.33
CA LEU A 139 -10.76 -5.26 -0.67
C LEU A 139 -11.16 -5.94 -1.99
N PRO A 140 -12.46 -6.06 -2.37
CA PRO A 140 -12.83 -6.59 -3.67
C PRO A 140 -12.27 -5.81 -4.87
N ILE A 141 -12.04 -4.50 -4.73
CA ILE A 141 -11.41 -3.66 -5.76
C ILE A 141 -9.94 -4.05 -5.94
N VAL A 142 -9.25 -4.36 -4.84
CA VAL A 142 -7.86 -4.87 -4.89
C VAL A 142 -7.82 -6.24 -5.57
N LYS A 143 -8.77 -7.12 -5.28
CA LYS A 143 -8.89 -8.42 -5.97
C LYS A 143 -9.14 -8.23 -7.47
N GLU A 144 -10.03 -7.32 -7.86
CA GLU A 144 -10.24 -6.99 -9.27
C GLU A 144 -8.96 -6.43 -9.93
N ALA A 145 -8.22 -5.57 -9.22
CA ALA A 145 -6.94 -5.06 -9.70
C ALA A 145 -5.91 -6.17 -9.93
N VAL A 146 -5.83 -7.18 -9.06
CA VAL A 146 -4.95 -8.36 -9.24
C VAL A 146 -5.20 -9.03 -10.60
N TRP A 147 -6.46 -9.27 -10.96
CA TRP A 147 -6.82 -9.87 -12.24
C TRP A 147 -6.43 -9.01 -13.45
N LEU A 148 -6.53 -7.68 -13.29
CA LEU A 148 -6.27 -6.74 -14.37
C LEU A 148 -4.78 -6.49 -14.63
N VAL A 149 -3.92 -6.48 -13.59
CA VAL A 149 -2.48 -6.23 -13.73
C VAL A 149 -1.80 -7.20 -14.70
N MET A 150 -2.34 -8.41 -14.87
CA MET A 150 -1.80 -9.40 -15.82
C MET A 150 -1.99 -9.01 -17.29
N THR A 151 -2.91 -8.09 -17.59
CA THR A 151 -3.30 -7.76 -18.97
C THR A 151 -3.36 -6.26 -19.27
N LYS A 152 -3.38 -5.42 -18.22
CA LYS A 152 -3.54 -3.97 -18.31
C LYS A 152 -2.71 -3.30 -17.23
N GLU A 153 -2.31 -2.07 -17.53
CA GLU A 153 -1.72 -1.18 -16.54
C GLU A 153 -2.80 -0.69 -15.57
N VAL A 154 -2.56 -0.88 -14.28
CA VAL A 154 -3.44 -0.47 -13.19
C VAL A 154 -2.70 0.55 -12.34
N TYR A 155 -3.37 1.66 -12.04
CA TYR A 155 -2.80 2.82 -11.39
C TYR A 155 -3.55 3.18 -10.11
N ILE A 156 -2.84 3.84 -9.22
CA ILE A 156 -3.43 4.66 -8.15
C ILE A 156 -3.75 6.02 -8.77
N ARG A 157 -5.00 6.22 -9.20
CA ARG A 157 -5.45 7.43 -9.91
C ARG A 157 -5.48 8.65 -8.99
N GLU A 158 -5.90 8.45 -7.75
CA GLU A 158 -5.88 9.45 -6.70
C GLU A 158 -5.56 8.77 -5.37
N CYS A 159 -4.97 9.50 -4.44
CA CYS A 159 -4.79 9.03 -3.08
C CYS A 159 -4.83 10.21 -2.10
N GLY A 160 -5.02 9.90 -0.82
CA GLY A 160 -5.10 10.94 0.20
C GLY A 160 -5.39 10.41 1.58
N VAL A 161 -5.52 11.35 2.52
CA VAL A 161 -5.86 11.07 3.92
C VAL A 161 -7.33 11.41 4.15
N VAL A 162 -8.03 10.52 4.85
CA VAL A 162 -9.38 10.77 5.33
C VAL A 162 -9.29 11.45 6.69
N VAL A 163 -9.77 12.69 6.76
CA VAL A 163 -9.93 13.44 8.01
C VAL A 163 -11.38 13.38 8.44
N GLU A 164 -11.64 12.89 9.65
CA GLU A 164 -12.97 13.04 10.25
C GLU A 164 -13.26 14.53 10.42
N ALA A 165 -14.36 15.00 9.84
CA ALA A 165 -14.83 16.34 10.10
C ALA A 165 -15.19 16.42 11.59
N ALA A 166 -14.52 17.31 12.32
CA ALA A 166 -14.93 17.64 13.68
C ALA A 166 -16.39 18.09 13.61
N ARG A 167 -17.29 17.38 14.29
CA ARG A 167 -18.64 17.87 14.55
C ARG A 167 -18.47 19.08 15.47
N ILE A 168 -18.61 20.28 14.89
CA ILE A 168 -18.66 21.55 15.62
C ILE A 168 -20.02 21.65 16.30
#